data_AF-A3CCH0-F1
#
_entry.id   AF-A3CCH0-F1
#
_cell.length_a   1.000
_cell.length_b   1.000
_cell.length_c   1.000
_cell.angle_alpha   90.00
_cell.angle_beta   90.00
_cell.angle_gamma   90.00
#
_symmetry.space_group_name_H-M   'P 1'
#
loop_
_entity.id
_entity.type
_entity.pdbx_description
1 polymer ?
#
loop_
_entity_poly.entity_id
_entity_poly.type
_entity_poly.pdbx_seq_one_letter_code
_entity_poly.pdbx_strand_id
1 'polypeptide(L)'
;MAKPNENLTGVETFLGRPWKNHSHVIFMQSFLDGIVHPKGWVEWDKSKHVLETTKTVSYMKFNNTGPGSDTSRRVNWEGFSVVDASKAEEYTVDRFIHGTQWLPNALNYKPGLY
;
A
#
# COMPACT_ATOMS: atom_id res chain seq x y z
N MET A 1 -10.40 -6.21 -18.24
CA MET A 1 -9.35 -5.28 -17.79
C MET A 1 -9.70 -3.91 -18.34
N ALA A 2 -9.55 -2.84 -17.56
CA ALA A 2 -9.81 -1.49 -18.05
C ALA A 2 -8.81 -1.13 -19.17
N LYS A 3 -9.28 -0.47 -20.22
CA LYS A 3 -8.43 -0.05 -21.34
C LYS A 3 -7.71 1.26 -20.99
N PRO A 4 -6.55 1.56 -21.61
CA PRO A 4 -5.95 2.88 -21.51
C PRO A 4 -6.97 3.97 -21.86
N ASN A 5 -7.05 5.03 -21.05
CA ASN A 5 -7.96 6.17 -21.20
C ASN A 5 -9.47 5.85 -21.10
N GLU A 6 -9.84 4.72 -20.51
CA GLU A 6 -11.24 4.44 -20.19
C GLU A 6 -11.75 5.39 -19.10
N ASN A 7 -13.00 5.86 -19.25
CA ASN A 7 -13.62 6.71 -18.23
C ASN A 7 -14.05 5.86 -17.03
N LEU A 8 -13.32 6.00 -15.93
CA LEU A 8 -13.56 5.26 -14.68
C LEU A 8 -14.38 6.08 -13.67
N THR A 9 -15.09 7.12 -14.13
CA THR A 9 -15.99 7.91 -13.27
C THR A 9 -17.06 7.00 -12.67
N GLY A 10 -17.21 7.05 -11.35
CA GLY A 10 -18.16 6.24 -10.60
C GLY A 10 -17.65 4.84 -10.22
N VAL A 11 -16.44 4.44 -10.64
CA VAL A 11 -15.82 3.18 -10.23
C VAL A 11 -15.00 3.40 -8.96
N GLU A 12 -15.38 2.71 -7.88
CA GLU A 12 -14.58 2.73 -6.65
C GLU A 12 -13.32 1.86 -6.81
N THR A 13 -12.14 2.48 -6.71
CA THR A 13 -10.86 1.77 -6.73
C THR A 13 -10.17 1.88 -5.37
N PHE A 14 -9.73 0.75 -4.82
CA PHE A 14 -9.03 0.68 -3.53
C PHE A 14 -7.62 0.11 -3.73
N LEU A 15 -6.70 0.46 -2.83
CA LEU A 15 -5.32 -0.05 -2.78
C LEU A 15 -5.28 -1.56 -2.47
N GLY A 16 -6.31 -2.09 -1.81
CA GLY A 16 -6.45 -3.53 -1.58
C GLY A 16 -7.52 -3.88 -0.55
N ARG A 17 -7.56 -5.18 -0.24
CA ARG A 17 -8.45 -5.79 0.76
C ARG A 17 -7.77 -6.98 1.44
N PRO A 18 -7.91 -7.16 2.77
CA PRO A 18 -7.19 -8.21 3.49
C PRO A 18 -7.83 -9.58 3.32
N TRP A 19 -7.29 -10.43 2.45
CA TRP A 19 -7.84 -11.78 2.25
C TRP A 19 -7.79 -12.65 3.52
N LYS A 20 -6.80 -12.43 4.38
CA LYS A 20 -6.56 -13.15 5.64
C LYS A 20 -6.05 -12.18 6.72
N ASN A 21 -6.09 -12.63 7.96
CA ASN A 21 -5.41 -11.97 9.09
C ASN A 21 -3.93 -11.79 8.78
N HIS A 22 -3.32 -10.75 9.34
CA HIS A 22 -1.91 -10.40 9.13
C HIS A 22 -1.53 -10.10 7.67
N SER A 23 -2.49 -9.73 6.82
CA SER A 23 -2.17 -9.22 5.49
C SER A 23 -1.29 -7.97 5.60
N HIS A 24 -0.21 -7.94 4.83
CA HIS A 24 0.90 -7.00 4.98
C HIS A 24 1.19 -6.31 3.66
N VAL A 25 1.04 -4.99 3.59
CA VAL A 25 1.27 -4.21 2.38
C VAL A 25 1.82 -2.84 2.74
N ILE A 26 2.81 -2.37 1.98
CA ILE A 26 3.29 -1.00 2.03
C ILE A 26 3.22 -0.38 0.63
N PHE A 27 2.69 0.83 0.55
CA PHE A 27 2.88 1.72 -0.61
C PHE A 27 3.86 2.81 -0.20
N MET A 28 5.04 2.84 -0.81
CA MET A 28 6.09 3.81 -0.47
C MET A 28 6.71 4.47 -1.70
N GLN A 29 6.93 5.78 -1.64
CA GLN A 29 7.56 6.59 -2.70
C GLN A 29 6.88 6.46 -4.08
N SER A 30 5.56 6.27 -4.07
CA SER A 30 4.76 6.07 -5.29
C SER A 30 3.86 7.25 -5.58
N PHE A 31 3.60 7.50 -6.88
CA PHE A 31 2.52 8.37 -7.30
C PHE A 31 1.19 7.61 -7.25
N LEU A 32 0.19 8.18 -6.57
CA LEU A 32 -1.16 7.65 -6.46
C LEU A 32 -2.13 8.65 -7.09
N ASP A 33 -2.79 8.24 -8.18
CA ASP A 33 -3.76 9.07 -8.89
C ASP A 33 -5.10 9.16 -8.14
N GLY A 34 -5.93 10.13 -8.53
CA GLY A 34 -7.18 10.50 -7.85
C GLY A 34 -8.27 9.43 -7.94
N ILE A 35 -8.04 8.38 -8.72
CA ILE A 35 -8.91 7.20 -8.77
C ILE A 35 -8.91 6.41 -7.45
N VAL A 36 -7.86 6.55 -6.64
CA VAL A 36 -7.80 5.88 -5.33
C VAL A 36 -8.86 6.47 -4.40
N HIS A 37 -9.82 5.63 -4.02
CA HIS A 37 -10.90 6.00 -3.13
C HIS A 37 -10.33 6.56 -1.81
N PRO A 38 -10.92 7.63 -1.21
CA PRO A 38 -10.38 8.27 0.00
C PRO A 38 -10.16 7.34 1.20
N LYS A 39 -10.98 6.29 1.36
CA LYS A 39 -10.75 5.25 2.37
C LYS A 39 -9.44 4.48 2.18
N GLY A 40 -8.92 4.40 0.95
CA GLY A 40 -7.69 3.72 0.57
C GLY A 40 -7.84 2.20 0.54
N TRP A 41 -8.39 1.61 1.59
CA TRP A 41 -8.57 0.17 1.75
C TRP A 41 -10.05 -0.16 1.95
N VAL A 42 -10.42 -1.42 1.68
CA VAL A 42 -11.78 -1.91 1.88
C VAL A 42 -11.74 -3.28 2.55
N GLU A 43 -12.73 -3.54 3.39
CA GLU A 43 -12.90 -4.84 4.05
C GLU A 43 -13.02 -5.95 3.01
N TRP A 44 -12.53 -7.15 3.36
CA TRP A 44 -12.59 -8.30 2.46
C TRP A 44 -14.03 -8.69 2.10
N ASP A 45 -14.87 -8.80 3.12
CA ASP A 45 -16.28 -9.09 3.00
C ASP A 45 -17.08 -7.86 3.46
N LYS A 46 -17.71 -7.17 2.51
CA LYS A 46 -18.56 -6.00 2.83
C LYS A 46 -19.83 -6.38 3.61
N SER A 47 -20.20 -7.66 3.65
CA SER A 47 -21.37 -8.18 4.36
C SER A 47 -21.07 -8.69 5.78
N LYS A 48 -19.79 -8.91 6.08
CA LYS A 48 -19.32 -9.35 7.40
C LYS A 48 -18.14 -8.51 7.83
N HIS A 49 -18.36 -7.67 8.82
CA HIS A 49 -17.26 -6.95 9.44
C HIS A 49 -16.33 -7.94 10.15
N VAL A 50 -15.24 -8.34 9.48
CA VAL A 50 -14.24 -9.24 10.06
C VAL A 50 -13.26 -8.38 10.85
N LEU A 51 -13.69 -7.97 12.05
CA LEU A 51 -12.92 -7.17 13.03
C LEU A 51 -11.47 -7.64 13.18
N GLU A 52 -11.25 -8.95 13.14
CA GLU A 52 -9.91 -9.53 13.31
C GLU A 52 -8.95 -9.11 12.19
N THR A 53 -9.42 -8.98 10.94
CA THR A 53 -8.54 -8.58 9.84
C THR A 53 -8.15 -7.11 9.93
N THR A 54 -9.07 -6.21 10.30
CA THR A 54 -8.80 -4.76 10.39
C THR A 54 -7.88 -4.42 11.56
N LYS A 55 -7.79 -5.29 12.57
CA LYS A 55 -6.84 -5.18 13.69
C LYS A 55 -5.47 -5.76 13.40
N THR A 56 -5.42 -6.88 12.69
CA THR A 56 -4.17 -7.66 12.53
C THR A 56 -3.34 -7.30 11.31
N VAL A 57 -3.90 -6.55 10.34
CA VAL A 57 -3.19 -6.14 9.13
C VAL A 57 -2.02 -5.19 9.41
N SER A 58 -1.10 -5.08 8.46
CA SER A 58 -0.03 -4.09 8.47
C SER A 58 -0.05 -3.35 7.14
N TYR A 59 -0.88 -2.31 7.06
CA TYR A 59 -1.11 -1.51 5.85
C TYR A 59 -0.49 -0.13 6.01
N MET A 60 0.63 0.07 5.33
CA MET A 60 1.50 1.22 5.54
C MET A 60 1.57 2.12 4.31
N LYS A 61 1.77 3.42 4.57
CA LYS A 61 2.09 4.41 3.54
C LYS A 61 3.31 5.23 3.94
N PHE A 62 4.23 5.46 2.99
CA PHE A 62 5.39 6.34 3.18
C PHE A 62 5.62 7.23 1.95
N ASN A 63 5.73 8.53 2.15
CA ASN A 63 6.15 9.52 1.14
C ASN A 63 5.52 9.34 -0.27
N ASN A 64 4.21 9.05 -0.33
CA ASN A 64 3.49 8.93 -1.61
C ASN A 64 3.04 10.30 -2.10
N THR A 65 3.01 10.50 -3.41
CA THR A 65 2.62 11.77 -4.06
C THR A 65 1.36 11.58 -4.90
N GLY A 66 0.80 12.69 -5.39
CA GLY A 66 -0.39 12.68 -6.25
C GLY A 66 -1.72 12.81 -5.49
N PRO A 67 -2.82 13.06 -6.22
CA PRO A 67 -4.12 13.37 -5.62
C PRO A 67 -4.73 12.22 -4.81
N GLY A 68 -4.37 10.97 -5.12
CA GLY A 68 -4.77 9.79 -4.34
C GLY A 68 -3.93 9.55 -3.09
N SER A 69 -2.92 10.37 -2.80
CA SER A 69 -1.99 10.12 -1.69
C SER A 69 -2.53 10.58 -0.33
N ASP A 70 -3.40 11.60 -0.29
CA ASP A 70 -3.99 12.18 0.93
C ASP A 70 -4.49 11.10 1.89
N THR A 71 -4.09 11.18 3.16
CA THR A 71 -4.42 10.19 4.18
C THR A 71 -5.49 10.63 5.17
N SER A 72 -5.98 11.87 5.08
CA SER A 72 -6.93 12.47 6.04
C SER A 72 -8.26 11.71 6.15
N ARG A 73 -8.64 10.95 5.13
CA ARG A 73 -9.91 10.20 5.04
C ARG A 73 -9.74 8.69 4.93
N ARG A 74 -8.55 8.17 5.28
CA ARG A 74 -8.28 6.73 5.26
C ARG A 74 -9.12 5.98 6.29
N VAL A 75 -9.22 4.67 6.10
CA VAL A 75 -9.82 3.78 7.09
C VAL A 75 -9.21 4.00 8.48
N ASN A 76 -10.05 3.93 9.51
CA ASN A 76 -9.61 3.95 10.91
C ASN A 76 -9.38 2.53 11.42
N TRP A 77 -8.45 1.81 10.78
CA TRP A 77 -8.07 0.44 11.17
C TRP A 77 -6.84 0.50 12.06
N GLU A 78 -6.80 -0.28 13.14
CA GLU A 78 -5.62 -0.36 14.02
C GLU A 78 -4.37 -0.79 13.24
N GLY A 79 -4.54 -1.65 12.23
CA GLY A 79 -3.46 -2.09 11.35
C GLY A 79 -3.06 -1.12 10.23
N PHE A 80 -3.64 0.09 10.16
CA PHE A 80 -3.26 1.12 9.18
C PHE A 80 -2.34 2.17 9.81
N SER A 81 -1.25 2.54 9.11
CA SER A 81 -0.36 3.60 9.56
C SER A 81 0.31 4.37 8.42
N VAL A 82 0.56 5.66 8.66
CA VAL A 82 1.53 6.45 7.88
C VAL A 82 2.84 6.39 8.65
N VAL A 83 3.87 5.83 8.03
CA VAL A 83 5.13 5.52 8.71
C VAL A 83 6.20 6.56 8.39
N ASP A 84 7.24 6.61 9.22
CA ASP A 84 8.42 7.44 8.98
C ASP A 84 9.47 6.70 8.13
N ALA A 85 10.59 7.39 7.86
CA ALA A 85 11.67 6.83 7.05
C ALA A 85 12.36 5.63 7.73
N SER A 86 12.45 5.62 9.06
CA SER A 86 13.07 4.52 9.82
C SER A 86 12.31 3.23 9.61
N LYS A 87 10.98 3.27 9.77
CA LYS A 87 10.13 2.11 9.54
C LYS A 87 10.06 1.74 8.06
N ALA A 88 10.04 2.72 7.15
CA ALA A 88 10.05 2.46 5.71
C ALA A 88 11.35 1.78 5.24
N GLU A 89 12.49 2.02 5.91
CA GLU A 89 13.76 1.40 5.56
C GLU A 89 13.72 -0.13 5.68
N GLU A 90 12.95 -0.67 6.64
CA GLU A 90 12.73 -2.11 6.81
C GLU A 90 12.14 -2.78 5.55
N TYR A 91 11.48 -2.02 4.68
CA TYR A 91 10.82 -2.50 3.46
C TYR A 91 11.64 -2.26 2.18
N THR A 92 12.88 -1.79 2.31
CA THR A 92 13.79 -1.62 1.17
C THR A 92 14.29 -2.96 0.64
N VAL A 93 14.82 -2.95 -0.58
CA VAL A 93 15.31 -4.16 -1.27
C VAL A 93 16.36 -4.90 -0.43
N ASP A 94 17.29 -4.17 0.20
CA ASP A 94 18.35 -4.80 0.98
C ASP A 94 17.86 -5.32 2.34
N ARG A 95 16.94 -4.60 3.00
CA ARG A 95 16.45 -4.99 4.34
C ARG A 95 15.39 -6.08 4.28
N PHE A 96 14.45 -6.00 3.35
CA PHE A 96 13.27 -6.87 3.33
C PHE A 96 13.54 -8.22 2.65
N ILE A 97 14.29 -8.20 1.55
CA ILE A 97 14.55 -9.40 0.74
C ILE A 97 16.04 -9.74 0.63
N HIS A 98 16.93 -9.04 1.34
CA HIS A 98 18.38 -9.23 1.24
C HIS A 98 18.90 -9.14 -0.20
N GLY A 99 18.35 -8.21 -0.98
CA GLY A 99 18.55 -8.17 -2.42
C GLY A 99 20.02 -8.08 -2.86
N THR A 100 20.89 -7.43 -2.09
CA THR A 100 22.33 -7.37 -2.40
C THR A 100 23.04 -8.73 -2.40
N GLN A 101 22.45 -9.75 -1.76
CA GLN A 101 23.04 -11.08 -1.68
C GLN A 101 22.74 -11.95 -2.91
N TRP A 102 21.67 -11.65 -3.66
CA TRP A 102 21.18 -12.57 -4.71
C TRP A 102 20.71 -11.90 -5.99
N LEU A 103 20.39 -10.60 -5.98
CA LEU A 103 20.04 -9.89 -7.21
C LEU A 103 21.28 -9.76 -8.10
N PRO A 104 21.16 -10.09 -9.40
CA PRO A 104 22.27 -9.93 -10.33
C PRO A 104 22.71 -8.46 -10.43
N ASN A 105 24.03 -8.24 -10.46
CA ASN A 105 24.62 -6.90 -10.65
C ASN A 105 24.19 -6.22 -11.96
N ALA A 106 23.69 -6.98 -12.93
CA ALA A 106 23.19 -6.45 -14.20
C ALA A 106 21.82 -5.76 -14.08
N LEU A 107 21.10 -5.95 -12.96
CA LEU A 107 19.83 -5.29 -12.71
C LEU A 107 20.05 -3.90 -12.12
N ASN A 108 19.39 -2.90 -12.70
CA ASN A 108 19.31 -1.58 -12.09
C ASN A 108 18.26 -1.59 -10.98
N TYR A 109 18.69 -1.53 -9.72
CA TYR A 109 17.79 -1.40 -8.57
C TYR A 109 18.39 -0.47 -7.52
N LYS A 110 17.53 0.07 -6.65
CA LYS A 110 17.94 0.82 -5.46
C LYS A 110 17.90 -0.09 -4.24
N PRO A 111 19.02 -0.29 -3.52
CA PRO A 111 19.05 -1.18 -2.36
C PRO A 111 18.32 -0.59 -1.15
N GLY A 112 18.35 0.74 -0.98
CA GLY A 112 17.80 1.46 0.16
C GLY A 112 16.74 2.50 -0.22
N LEU A 113 16.41 3.37 0.75
CA LEU A 113 15.32 4.35 0.62
C LEU A 113 15.66 5.57 -0.26
N TYR A 114 16.94 5.93 -0.39
CA TYR A 114 17.41 7.10 -1.13
C TYR A 114 18.44 6.69 -2.19
#